data_AF-A0AAV8ZWC4-F1
#
_entry.id   AF-A0AAV8ZWC4-F1
#
_cell.length_a   1.000
_cell.length_b   1.000
_cell.length_c   1.000
_cell.angle_alpha   90.00
_cell.angle_beta   90.00
_cell.angle_gamma   90.00
#
_symmetry.space_group_name_H-M   'P 1'
#
loop_
_entity.id
_entity.type
_entity.pdbx_description
1 polymer ?
#
loop_
_entity_poly.entity_id
_entity_poly.type
_entity_poly.pdbx_seq_one_letter_code
_entity_poly.pdbx_strand_id
1 'polypeptide(L)'
;MDDLDVDQVYIQPPEANALTDEESGDDDENECDINRLSGNKLSARAEIVLSNSERIGAEDDDGERIGGEDDDGDRVEETKNCPGTSSDKSIRVSVDKNYSWIQGDFEALKKYFPSPDYSAYANMSPVELFELFFDSEVMKMLVDETRNYSFQKLY
;
A
#
# COMPACT_ATOMS: atom_id res chain seq x y z
N MET A 1 22.92 -32.93 -17.15
CA MET A 1 21.69 -32.36 -16.58
C MET A 1 20.59 -33.03 -17.35
N ASP A 2 19.74 -33.78 -16.67
CA ASP A 2 18.53 -34.30 -17.29
C ASP A 2 17.52 -33.15 -17.23
N ASP A 3 17.04 -32.72 -18.39
CA ASP A 3 16.05 -31.65 -18.46
C ASP A 3 14.70 -32.19 -17.94
N LEU A 4 14.04 -31.44 -17.05
CA LEU A 4 12.73 -31.80 -16.52
C LEU A 4 11.68 -31.65 -17.63
N ASP A 5 10.97 -32.73 -17.94
CA ASP A 5 9.87 -32.75 -18.90
C ASP A 5 8.60 -32.16 -18.25
N VAL A 6 8.56 -30.83 -18.19
CA VAL A 6 7.51 -30.02 -17.56
C VAL A 6 6.38 -29.75 -18.54
N ASP A 7 5.15 -30.07 -18.15
CA ASP A 7 3.93 -29.75 -18.90
C ASP A 7 3.34 -28.41 -18.43
N GLN A 8 3.15 -28.23 -17.12
CA GLN A 8 2.49 -27.06 -16.54
C GLN A 8 3.09 -26.61 -15.21
N VAL A 9 2.91 -25.34 -14.87
CA VAL A 9 3.16 -24.77 -13.54
C VAL A 9 1.85 -24.21 -13.01
N TYR A 10 1.48 -24.57 -11.78
CA TYR A 10 0.29 -24.06 -11.11
C TYR A 10 0.70 -23.27 -9.87
N ILE A 11 0.10 -22.11 -9.68
CA ILE A 11 0.32 -21.22 -8.53
C ILE A 11 -1.00 -21.14 -7.76
N GLN A 12 -0.96 -21.43 -6.47
CA GLN A 12 -2.12 -21.33 -5.60
C GLN A 12 -2.57 -19.87 -5.50
N PRO A 13 -3.88 -19.56 -5.59
CA PRO A 13 -4.38 -18.22 -5.31
C PRO A 13 -3.94 -17.75 -3.91
N PRO A 14 -3.51 -16.48 -3.74
CA PRO A 14 -3.12 -15.97 -2.44
C PRO A 14 -4.31 -15.95 -1.45
N GLU A 15 -4.01 -16.00 -0.16
CA GLU A 15 -5.02 -15.97 0.90
C GLU A 15 -5.91 -14.73 0.81
N ALA A 16 -7.23 -14.94 0.79
CA ALA A 16 -8.24 -13.88 0.54
C ALA A 16 -8.28 -12.75 1.59
N ASN A 17 -7.52 -12.89 2.67
CA ASN A 17 -7.37 -11.88 3.73
C ASN A 17 -6.29 -10.84 3.41
N ALA A 18 -5.52 -11.01 2.34
CA ALA A 18 -4.58 -10.01 1.82
C ALA A 18 -5.36 -8.85 1.18
N LEU A 19 -5.67 -7.83 1.99
CA LEU A 19 -6.31 -6.57 1.57
C LEU A 19 -5.33 -5.67 0.78
N THR A 20 -4.83 -6.15 -0.36
CA THR A 20 -3.98 -5.38 -1.28
C THR A 20 -4.77 -4.97 -2.51
N ASP A 21 -5.05 -3.68 -2.65
CA ASP A 21 -5.56 -3.04 -3.85
C ASP A 21 -4.49 -2.86 -4.94
N GLU A 22 -3.25 -3.29 -4.70
CA GLU A 22 -2.11 -3.21 -5.63
C GLU A 22 -2.24 -4.07 -6.91
N GLU A 23 -3.26 -4.93 -7.04
CA GLU A 23 -3.56 -5.65 -8.30
C GLU A 23 -4.70 -4.95 -9.08
N SER A 24 -4.70 -3.61 -9.10
CA SER A 24 -5.73 -2.77 -9.71
C SER A 24 -5.50 -2.46 -11.20
N GLY A 25 -5.35 -3.51 -12.02
CA GLY A 25 -5.77 -3.55 -13.44
C GLY A 25 -5.41 -2.37 -14.37
N ASP A 26 -4.25 -1.74 -14.19
CA ASP A 26 -3.66 -0.72 -15.10
C ASP A 26 -2.45 -1.28 -15.88
N ASP A 27 -2.25 -2.60 -15.83
CA ASP A 27 -1.27 -3.27 -16.69
C ASP A 27 -1.88 -3.49 -18.09
N ASP A 28 -1.29 -2.84 -19.09
CA ASP A 28 -1.60 -2.98 -20.53
C ASP A 28 -1.68 -4.45 -20.98
N GLU A 29 -2.23 -4.68 -22.19
CA GLU A 29 -2.64 -5.94 -22.86
C GLU A 29 -1.73 -7.21 -22.75
N ASN A 30 -0.57 -7.15 -22.10
CA ASN A 30 0.35 -8.22 -21.75
C ASN A 30 0.35 -8.60 -20.24
N GLU A 31 -0.80 -8.50 -19.55
CA GLU A 31 -1.02 -8.70 -18.09
C GLU A 31 -0.58 -10.09 -17.51
N CYS A 32 -0.02 -11.00 -18.32
CA CYS A 32 0.33 -12.37 -17.95
C CYS A 32 1.75 -12.80 -18.38
N ASP A 33 2.74 -11.90 -18.35
CA ASP A 33 4.14 -12.32 -18.50
C ASP A 33 4.62 -13.09 -17.24
N ILE A 34 5.01 -14.35 -17.41
CA ILE A 34 5.57 -15.19 -16.35
C ILE A 34 6.86 -14.61 -15.72
N ASN A 35 7.55 -13.72 -16.43
CA ASN A 35 8.71 -12.99 -15.91
C ASN A 35 8.34 -11.77 -15.05
N ARG A 36 7.04 -11.41 -14.96
CA ARG A 36 6.52 -10.23 -14.26
C ARG A 36 5.40 -10.59 -13.26
N LEU A 37 5.71 -11.51 -12.35
CA LEU A 37 4.82 -11.85 -11.23
C LEU A 37 5.00 -10.85 -10.07
N SER A 38 3.89 -10.47 -9.42
CA SER A 38 3.92 -9.63 -8.20
C SER A 38 4.51 -10.39 -7.00
N GLY A 39 4.96 -9.67 -5.97
CA GLY A 39 5.55 -10.29 -4.77
C GLY A 39 4.62 -11.31 -4.09
N ASN A 40 3.31 -11.04 -4.10
CA ASN A 40 2.30 -11.95 -3.56
C ASN A 40 2.15 -13.23 -4.41
N LYS A 41 2.27 -13.13 -5.74
CA LYS A 41 2.26 -14.29 -6.65
C LYS A 41 3.56 -15.11 -6.58
N LEU A 42 4.70 -14.47 -6.33
CA LEU A 42 6.00 -15.14 -6.15
C LEU A 42 6.18 -15.83 -4.80
N SER A 43 5.45 -15.39 -3.77
CA SER A 43 5.46 -15.99 -2.42
C SER A 43 4.33 -17.02 -2.20
N ALA A 44 3.37 -17.10 -3.12
CA ALA A 44 2.34 -18.12 -3.11
C ALA A 44 2.92 -19.53 -3.34
N ARG A 45 2.26 -20.54 -2.75
CA ARG A 45 2.59 -21.95 -3.00
C ARG A 45 2.43 -22.26 -4.49
N ALA A 46 3.36 -23.03 -5.06
CA ALA A 46 3.32 -23.45 -6.45
C ALA A 46 3.70 -24.93 -6.59
N GLU A 47 3.12 -25.59 -7.59
CA GLU A 47 3.43 -26.97 -7.97
C GLU A 47 3.81 -27.04 -9.46
N ILE A 48 4.67 -28.01 -9.79
CA ILE A 48 5.07 -28.31 -11.17
C ILE A 48 4.41 -29.63 -11.57
N VAL A 49 3.70 -29.62 -12.70
CA VAL A 49 3.13 -30.82 -13.33
C VAL A 49 4.07 -31.26 -14.45
N LEU A 50 4.59 -32.48 -14.34
CA LEU A 50 5.41 -33.11 -15.36
C LEU A 50 4.55 -33.78 -16.43
N SER A 51 5.11 -34.01 -17.62
CA SER A 51 4.44 -34.68 -18.76
C SER A 51 3.96 -36.11 -18.46
N ASN A 52 4.50 -36.75 -17.41
CA ASN A 52 4.03 -38.04 -16.87
C ASN A 52 2.85 -37.91 -15.87
N SER A 53 2.30 -36.70 -15.68
CA SER A 53 1.28 -36.33 -14.67
C SER A 53 1.72 -36.40 -13.20
N GLU A 54 3.02 -36.54 -12.92
CA GLU A 54 3.61 -36.41 -11.59
C GLU A 54 3.65 -34.93 -11.16
N ARG A 55 3.55 -34.69 -9.84
CA ARG A 55 3.47 -33.35 -9.26
C ARG A 55 4.58 -33.13 -8.25
N ILE A 56 5.37 -32.08 -8.46
CA ILE A 56 6.45 -31.67 -7.54
C ILE A 56 5.97 -30.43 -6.78
N GLY A 57 6.09 -30.44 -5.45
CA GLY A 57 5.63 -29.33 -4.57
C GLY A 57 4.21 -29.48 -4.02
N ALA A 58 3.50 -30.56 -4.37
CA ALA A 58 2.14 -30.86 -3.89
C ALA A 58 2.12 -31.46 -2.46
N GLU A 59 2.97 -30.96 -1.55
CA GLU A 59 3.02 -31.42 -0.16
C GLU A 59 1.94 -30.69 0.67
N ASP A 60 0.91 -31.46 1.03
CA ASP A 60 -0.05 -31.13 2.08
C ASP A 60 0.72 -31.06 3.42
N ASP A 61 1.06 -29.85 3.85
CA ASP A 61 1.70 -29.57 5.13
C ASP A 61 0.68 -29.77 6.25
N ASP A 62 0.75 -30.94 6.91
CA ASP A 62 -0.10 -31.32 8.04
C ASP A 62 0.37 -30.71 9.38
N GLY A 63 1.00 -29.53 9.34
CA GLY A 63 0.83 -28.53 10.38
C GLY A 63 1.71 -28.67 11.61
N GLU A 64 2.95 -29.16 11.48
CA GLU A 64 3.94 -29.02 12.55
C GLU A 64 4.45 -27.58 12.67
N ARG A 65 3.72 -26.79 13.46
CA ARG A 65 4.15 -25.49 13.98
C ARG A 65 5.43 -25.64 14.81
N ILE A 66 6.58 -25.27 14.24
CA ILE A 66 7.78 -25.01 15.05
C ILE A 66 7.55 -23.69 15.80
N GLY A 67 7.26 -23.81 17.09
CA GLY A 67 7.03 -22.66 17.98
C GLY A 67 8.32 -21.93 18.34
N GLY A 68 8.23 -20.60 18.39
CA GLY A 68 9.14 -19.73 19.13
C GLY A 68 8.31 -18.91 20.10
N GLU A 69 8.44 -19.21 21.39
CA GLU A 69 7.92 -18.41 22.50
C GLU A 69 9.01 -17.40 22.91
N ASP A 70 8.63 -16.15 23.20
CA ASP A 70 9.34 -15.13 23.98
C ASP A 70 8.54 -13.81 23.85
N ASP A 71 8.34 -12.94 24.83
CA ASP A 71 7.82 -12.95 26.21
C ASP A 71 7.74 -11.46 26.63
N ASP A 72 6.86 -11.07 27.56
CA ASP A 72 6.67 -9.71 28.13
C ASP A 72 6.37 -8.52 27.15
N GLY A 73 5.42 -7.60 27.39
CA GLY A 73 5.21 -6.77 28.60
C GLY A 73 5.91 -5.41 28.38
N ASP A 74 5.38 -4.21 28.60
CA ASP A 74 4.28 -3.67 29.41
C ASP A 74 3.86 -2.28 28.81
N ARG A 75 3.61 -1.19 29.56
CA ARG A 75 3.17 0.12 28.99
C ARG A 75 3.97 1.34 29.52
N VAL A 76 3.48 2.41 30.20
CA VAL A 76 2.16 2.75 30.79
C VAL A 76 1.92 4.27 30.86
N GLU A 77 0.69 4.69 30.53
CA GLU A 77 0.03 6.00 30.80
C GLU A 77 0.54 7.32 30.19
N GLU A 78 -0.46 8.20 29.98
CA GLU A 78 -0.35 9.62 29.65
C GLU A 78 0.45 10.42 30.70
N THR A 79 1.13 11.49 30.28
CA THR A 79 1.10 12.75 31.07
C THR A 79 0.83 13.94 30.16
N LYS A 80 0.10 14.92 30.71
CA LYS A 80 -0.57 15.97 29.96
C LYS A 80 0.21 17.30 29.99
N ASN A 81 -0.04 18.09 28.94
CA ASN A 81 -0.25 19.55 28.95
C ASN A 81 0.86 20.47 28.38
N CYS A 82 0.47 21.25 27.37
CA CYS A 82 1.18 22.45 26.90
C CYS A 82 0.56 23.71 27.55
N PRO A 83 1.29 24.84 27.65
CA PRO A 83 0.80 26.03 26.94
C PRO A 83 1.90 26.99 26.46
N GLY A 84 1.65 27.77 25.39
CA GLY A 84 2.62 28.78 24.94
C GLY A 84 2.30 29.52 23.65
N THR A 85 1.23 30.32 23.67
CA THR A 85 0.82 31.29 22.64
C THR A 85 1.96 32.06 21.94
N SER A 86 1.89 32.21 20.61
CA SER A 86 1.85 33.54 19.96
C SER A 86 1.50 33.45 18.47
N SER A 87 0.75 34.43 18.01
CA SER A 87 0.49 34.69 16.59
C SER A 87 1.77 35.09 15.87
N ASP A 88 2.03 34.56 14.67
CA ASP A 88 2.85 35.30 13.72
C ASP A 88 2.47 35.06 12.25
N LYS A 89 2.65 36.11 11.45
CA LYS A 89 2.18 36.18 10.06
C LYS A 89 3.19 35.47 9.15
N SER A 90 2.71 34.55 8.31
CA SER A 90 3.58 33.78 7.41
C SER A 90 4.23 34.67 6.34
N ILE A 91 5.44 35.14 6.63
CA ILE A 91 6.37 35.69 5.64
C ILE A 91 6.99 34.49 4.91
N ARG A 92 6.68 34.32 3.63
CA ARG A 92 7.31 33.29 2.79
C ARG A 92 8.74 33.69 2.45
N VAL A 93 9.68 33.32 3.32
CA VAL A 93 11.13 33.35 3.02
C VAL A 93 11.46 32.14 2.14
N SER A 94 11.86 32.39 0.90
CA SER A 94 12.45 31.36 0.03
C SER A 94 13.85 31.04 0.53
N VAL A 95 13.99 29.95 1.27
CA VAL A 95 15.29 29.43 1.71
C VAL A 95 15.85 28.54 0.61
N ASP A 96 16.99 28.91 0.04
CA ASP A 96 17.78 28.05 -0.85
C ASP A 96 18.28 26.83 -0.07
N LYS A 97 17.58 25.71 -0.22
CA LYS A 97 17.94 24.44 0.41
C LYS A 97 19.01 23.75 -0.41
N ASN A 98 20.27 23.89 0.01
CA ASN A 98 21.34 23.01 -0.44
C ASN A 98 21.09 21.59 0.10
N TYR A 99 20.85 20.64 -0.80
CA TYR A 99 20.76 19.21 -0.49
C TYR A 99 22.13 18.56 -0.75
N SER A 100 22.61 17.80 0.21
CA SER A 100 23.77 16.91 0.06
C SER A 100 23.30 15.46 0.10
N TRP A 101 23.71 14.66 -0.88
CA TRP A 101 23.55 13.21 -0.81
C TRP A 101 24.34 12.67 0.39
N ILE A 102 23.66 11.88 1.23
CA ILE A 102 24.27 11.22 2.38
C ILE A 102 24.53 9.78 1.97
N GLN A 103 25.78 9.33 2.08
CA GLN A 103 26.17 7.95 1.81
C GLN A 103 26.30 7.20 3.14
N GLY A 104 25.49 6.14 3.30
CA GLY A 104 25.41 5.29 4.49
C GLY A 104 24.21 4.35 4.37
N ASP A 105 24.10 3.42 5.31
CA ASP A 105 22.91 2.56 5.41
C ASP A 105 21.69 3.36 5.88
N PHE A 106 20.48 2.79 5.75
CA PHE A 106 19.26 3.36 6.32
C PHE A 106 19.28 3.26 7.86
N GLU A 107 20.06 4.12 8.52
CA GLU A 107 19.88 4.38 9.95
C GLU A 107 18.43 4.80 10.20
N ALA A 108 17.76 4.13 11.15
CA ALA A 108 16.38 4.43 11.51
C ALA A 108 16.25 5.92 11.82
N LEU A 109 15.53 6.64 10.95
CA LEU A 109 15.43 8.09 10.99
C LEU A 109 14.74 8.51 12.29
N LYS A 110 15.51 8.92 13.31
CA LYS A 110 15.02 9.34 14.65
C LYS A 110 14.26 10.68 14.63
N LYS A 111 13.60 11.00 13.51
CA LYS A 111 12.63 12.07 13.37
C LYS A 111 11.27 11.51 13.75
N TYR A 112 10.91 11.66 15.02
CA TYR A 112 9.54 11.45 15.45
C TYR A 112 8.63 12.39 14.65
N PHE A 113 7.68 11.83 13.91
CA PHE A 113 6.58 12.62 13.38
C PHE A 113 5.77 13.16 14.55
N PRO A 114 5.35 14.43 14.54
CA PRO A 114 4.46 14.95 15.57
C PRO A 114 3.14 14.17 15.52
N SER A 115 2.55 13.91 16.69
CA SER A 115 1.19 13.36 16.74
C SER A 115 0.24 14.28 15.98
N PRO A 116 -0.62 13.76 15.08
CA PRO A 116 -1.54 14.58 14.31
C PRO A 116 -2.58 15.22 15.23
N ASP A 117 -2.87 16.51 15.02
CA ASP A 117 -3.92 17.23 15.73
C ASP A 117 -5.21 17.26 14.90
N TYR A 118 -6.21 16.50 15.34
CA TYR A 118 -7.54 16.45 14.73
C TYR A 118 -8.57 17.30 15.48
N SER A 119 -8.18 18.10 16.47
CA SER A 119 -9.10 18.89 17.32
C SER A 119 -9.99 19.85 16.51
N ALA A 120 -9.45 20.39 15.41
CA ALA A 120 -10.19 21.24 14.47
C ALA A 120 -11.40 20.54 13.81
N TYR A 121 -11.38 19.21 13.72
CA TYR A 121 -12.38 18.39 13.03
C TYR A 121 -13.27 17.57 13.97
N ALA A 122 -13.00 17.61 15.29
CA ALA A 122 -13.64 16.74 16.28
C ALA A 122 -15.17 16.88 16.39
N ASN A 123 -15.73 18.01 15.92
CA ASN A 123 -17.17 18.28 15.91
C ASN A 123 -17.78 18.26 14.49
N MET A 124 -17.01 17.92 13.45
CA MET A 124 -17.52 17.81 12.09
C MET A 124 -18.19 16.45 11.88
N SER A 125 -19.29 16.47 11.12
CA SER A 125 -19.90 15.25 10.60
C SER A 125 -19.02 14.60 9.51
N PRO A 126 -19.22 13.31 9.21
CA PRO A 126 -18.55 12.65 8.09
C PRO A 126 -18.77 13.34 6.72
N VAL A 127 -19.89 14.06 6.57
CA VAL A 127 -20.21 14.83 5.35
C VAL A 127 -19.36 16.10 5.28
N GLU A 128 -19.27 16.87 6.36
CA GLU A 128 -18.41 18.07 6.42
C GLU A 128 -16.93 17.70 6.24
N LEU A 129 -16.48 16.57 6.80
CA LEU A 129 -15.14 16.02 6.57
C LEU A 129 -14.89 15.66 5.09
N PHE A 130 -15.89 15.11 4.40
CA PHE A 130 -15.81 14.81 2.98
C PHE A 130 -15.76 16.09 2.12
N GLU A 131 -16.56 17.09 2.45
CA GLU A 131 -16.60 18.39 1.75
C GLU A 131 -15.29 19.20 1.87
N LEU A 132 -14.42 18.91 2.85
CA LEU A 132 -13.07 19.48 2.90
C LEU A 132 -12.16 19.02 1.73
N PHE A 133 -12.47 17.88 1.11
CA PHE A 133 -11.72 17.32 -0.02
C PHE A 133 -12.50 17.39 -1.34
N PHE A 134 -13.82 17.23 -1.28
CA PHE A 134 -14.74 17.28 -2.43
C PHE A 134 -15.67 18.48 -2.31
N ASP A 135 -15.10 19.67 -2.47
CA ASP A 135 -15.85 20.91 -2.43
C ASP A 135 -16.67 21.17 -3.72
N SER A 136 -17.38 22.30 -3.76
CA SER A 136 -18.18 22.68 -4.92
C SER A 136 -17.38 22.93 -6.21
N GLU A 137 -16.08 23.23 -6.12
CA GLU A 137 -15.21 23.44 -7.28
C GLU A 137 -14.80 22.10 -7.89
N VAL A 138 -14.35 21.15 -7.07
CA VAL A 138 -14.05 19.77 -7.49
C VAL A 138 -15.29 19.10 -8.07
N MET A 139 -16.44 19.20 -7.39
CA MET A 139 -17.70 18.61 -7.87
C MET A 139 -18.16 19.23 -9.19
N LYS A 140 -17.94 20.55 -9.39
CA LYS A 140 -18.22 21.22 -10.66
C LYS A 140 -17.28 20.74 -11.77
N MET A 141 -15.98 20.65 -11.51
CA MET A 141 -14.99 20.14 -12.47
C MET A 141 -15.35 18.74 -12.96
N LEU A 142 -15.75 17.84 -12.05
CA LEU A 142 -16.19 16.48 -12.40
C LEU A 142 -17.43 16.49 -13.30
N VAL A 143 -18.42 17.36 -13.05
CA VAL A 143 -19.62 17.50 -13.88
C VAL A 143 -19.30 18.05 -15.27
N ASP A 144 -18.47 19.09 -15.34
CA ASP A 144 -18.09 19.73 -16.60
C ASP A 144 -17.26 18.78 -17.48
N GLU A 145 -16.29 18.03 -16.92
CA GLU A 145 -15.53 17.05 -17.71
C GLU A 145 -16.32 15.79 -18.06
N THR A 146 -17.20 15.30 -17.19
CA THR A 146 -18.12 14.20 -17.54
C THR A 146 -19.00 14.58 -18.73
N ARG A 147 -19.49 15.84 -18.75
CA ARG A 147 -20.22 16.39 -19.90
C ARG A 147 -19.34 16.46 -21.15
N ASN A 148 -18.12 17.00 -21.06
CA ASN A 148 -17.19 17.10 -22.18
C ASN A 148 -16.91 15.72 -22.81
N TYR A 149 -16.57 14.73 -21.97
CA TYR A 149 -16.36 13.35 -22.40
C TYR A 149 -17.60 12.75 -23.07
N SER A 150 -18.79 12.98 -22.51
CA SER A 150 -20.05 12.47 -23.09
C SER A 150 -20.33 13.02 -24.50
N PHE A 151 -19.92 14.27 -24.79
CA PHE A 151 -20.03 14.83 -26.15
C PHE A 151 -18.98 14.26 -27.11
N GLN A 152 -17.76 14.02 -26.65
CA GLN A 152 -16.69 13.44 -27.47
C GLN A 152 -17.00 12.00 -27.91
N LYS A 153 -17.78 11.24 -27.12
CA LYS A 153 -18.13 9.84 -27.40
C LYS A 153 -19.38 9.66 -28.26
N LEU A 154 -20.02 10.75 -28.69
CA LEU A 154 -21.22 10.77 -29.55
C LEU A 154 -20.94 11.23 -31.00
N TYR A 155 -19.67 11.41 -31.35
CA TYR A 155 -19.16 11.73 -32.70
C TYR A 155 -18.03 10.78 -33.09
#